data_AF-A0A0C2BFB8-F1
#
_entry.id   AF-A0A0C2BFB8-F1
#
_cell.length_a   1.000
_cell.length_b   1.000
_cell.length_c   1.000
_cell.angle_alpha   90.00
_cell.angle_beta   90.00
_cell.angle_gamma   90.00
#
_symmetry.space_group_name_H-M   'P 1'
#
loop_
_entity.id
_entity.type
_entity.pdbx_description
1 polymer ?
#
loop_
_entity_poly.entity_id
_entity_poly.type
_entity_poly.pdbx_seq_one_letter_code
_entity_poly.pdbx_strand_id
1 'polypeptide(L)'
;MWGVGCILFEMVAGRALFPGSTTDEQLGLIFRTLGSPRSDRHATICARPAYAPFAQKVYHPEPLIRQIPRLDSNGYELLLKFLQYEGRDRISAQEAMHHNFLKTLPPKVG
;
A
#
# COMPACT_ATOMS: atom_id res chain seq x y z
N MET A 1 -3.32 1.74 9.48
CA MET A 1 -2.05 1.79 8.71
C MET A 1 -2.26 1.69 7.20
N TRP A 2 -3.03 0.73 6.67
CA TRP A 2 -3.34 0.70 5.22
C TRP A 2 -3.87 2.04 4.67
N GLY A 3 -4.92 2.58 5.31
CA GLY A 3 -5.47 3.88 4.93
C GLY A 3 -4.47 5.05 5.05
N VAL A 4 -3.49 4.95 5.96
CA VAL A 4 -2.41 5.96 6.07
C VAL A 4 -1.53 5.90 4.82
N GLY A 5 -1.22 4.71 4.30
CA GLY A 5 -0.53 4.55 3.02
C GLY A 5 -1.32 5.14 1.85
N CYS A 6 -2.64 4.88 1.79
CA CYS A 6 -3.50 5.47 0.76
C CYS A 6 -3.49 7.02 0.81
N ILE A 7 -3.61 7.60 2.00
CA ILE A 7 -3.60 9.05 2.19
C ILE A 7 -2.22 9.63 1.87
N LEU A 8 -1.13 8.97 2.29
CA LEU A 8 0.24 9.39 1.93
C LEU A 8 0.42 9.45 0.41
N PHE A 9 -0.03 8.43 -0.31
CA PHE A 9 -0.03 8.46 -1.77
C PHE A 9 -0.85 9.64 -2.30
N GLU A 10 -2.06 9.83 -1.79
CA GLU A 10 -2.98 10.88 -2.24
C GLU A 10 -2.43 12.29 -2.00
N MET A 11 -1.77 12.54 -0.87
CA MET A 11 -1.09 13.81 -0.59
C MET A 11 0.01 14.12 -1.62
N VAL A 12 0.70 13.11 -2.15
CA VAL A 12 1.78 13.30 -3.13
C VAL A 12 1.26 13.36 -4.57
N ALA A 13 0.27 12.52 -4.89
CA ALA A 13 -0.26 12.36 -6.24
C ALA A 13 -1.38 13.37 -6.57
N GLY A 14 -2.09 13.88 -5.56
CA GLY A 14 -3.29 14.71 -5.72
C GLY A 14 -4.53 13.93 -6.16
N ARG A 15 -4.50 12.59 -6.10
CA ARG A 15 -5.62 11.71 -6.46
C ARG A 15 -5.59 10.43 -5.61
N ALA A 16 -6.75 9.81 -5.45
CA ALA A 16 -6.88 8.55 -4.74
C ALA A 16 -6.03 7.43 -5.35
N LEU A 17 -5.42 6.61 -4.47
CA LEU A 17 -4.64 5.43 -4.87
C LEU A 17 -5.51 4.31 -5.43
N PHE A 18 -6.64 4.03 -4.78
CA PHE A 18 -7.57 2.97 -5.15
C PHE A 18 -9.01 3.52 -5.24
N PRO A 19 -9.38 4.15 -6.37
CA PRO A 19 -10.72 4.71 -6.57
C PRO A 19 -11.71 3.65 -7.11
N GLY A 20 -11.99 2.60 -6.35
CA GLY A 20 -12.99 1.58 -6.71
C GLY A 20 -14.40 1.97 -6.26
N SER A 21 -15.40 1.74 -7.11
CA SER A 21 -16.81 2.01 -6.79
C SER A 21 -17.51 0.79 -6.19
N THR A 22 -16.94 -0.39 -6.42
CA THR A 22 -17.42 -1.66 -5.85
C THR A 22 -16.29 -2.41 -5.15
N THR A 23 -16.64 -3.42 -4.34
CA THR A 23 -15.63 -4.25 -3.65
C THR A 23 -14.72 -4.97 -4.66
N ASP A 24 -15.27 -5.47 -5.77
CA ASP A 24 -14.50 -6.19 -6.78
C ASP A 24 -13.58 -5.26 -7.56
N GLU A 25 -14.04 -4.06 -7.90
CA GLU A 25 -13.20 -3.03 -8.51
C GLU A 25 -12.06 -2.61 -7.58
N GLN A 26 -12.37 -2.41 -6.29
CA GLN A 26 -11.39 -2.05 -5.27
C GLN A 26 -10.29 -3.11 -5.15
N LEU A 27 -10.66 -4.39 -5.04
CA LEU A 27 -9.71 -5.51 -4.98
C LEU A 27 -8.90 -5.64 -6.27
N GLY A 28 -9.55 -5.48 -7.43
CA GLY A 28 -8.89 -5.50 -8.72
C GLY A 28 -7.84 -4.39 -8.87
N LEU A 29 -8.12 -3.18 -8.38
CA LEU A 29 -7.15 -2.08 -8.33
C LEU A 29 -5.97 -2.43 -7.41
N ILE A 30 -6.24 -2.94 -6.21
CA ILE A 30 -5.20 -3.34 -5.26
C ILE A 30 -4.26 -4.38 -5.87
N PHE A 31 -4.79 -5.44 -6.50
CA PHE A 31 -3.96 -6.49 -7.11
C PHE A 31 -3.20 -5.99 -8.34
N ARG A 32 -3.77 -5.11 -9.16
CA ARG A 32 -3.01 -4.47 -10.26
C ARG A 32 -1.83 -3.66 -9.76
N THR A 33 -2.00 -2.94 -8.65
CA THR A 33 -0.94 -2.10 -8.10
C THR A 33 0.12 -2.91 -7.36
N LEU A 34 -0.28 -3.82 -6.46
CA LEU A 34 0.63 -4.54 -5.57
C LEU A 34 1.03 -5.93 -6.07
N GLY A 35 0.45 -6.39 -7.18
CA GLY A 35 0.62 -7.73 -7.72
C GLY A 35 -0.33 -8.76 -7.12
N SER A 36 -0.23 -10.02 -7.55
CA SER A 36 -1.03 -11.09 -6.94
C SER A 36 -0.54 -11.39 -5.51
N PRO A 37 -1.46 -11.59 -4.54
CA PRO A 37 -1.09 -12.14 -3.23
C PRO A 37 -0.39 -13.48 -3.42
N ARG A 38 0.82 -13.62 -2.86
CA ARG A 38 1.52 -14.90 -2.85
C ARG A 38 0.94 -15.83 -1.80
N SER A 39 0.66 -17.07 -2.16
CA SER A 39 0.07 -18.09 -1.27
C SER A 39 0.95 -18.44 -0.08
N ASP A 40 2.27 -18.36 -0.21
CA ASP A 40 3.24 -18.65 0.85
C ASP A 40 3.29 -17.56 1.94
N ARG A 41 2.96 -16.30 1.59
CA ARG A 41 2.98 -15.16 2.53
C ARG A 41 1.60 -14.71 2.96
N HIS A 42 0.61 -14.84 2.08
CA HIS A 42 -0.75 -14.32 2.25
C HIS A 42 -1.79 -15.44 2.19
N ALA A 43 -1.48 -16.60 2.77
CA ALA A 43 -2.36 -17.79 2.77
C ALA A 43 -3.79 -17.47 3.25
N THR A 44 -3.91 -16.62 4.27
CA THR A 44 -5.18 -16.15 4.83
C THR A 44 -6.03 -15.35 3.84
N ILE A 45 -5.42 -14.61 2.91
CA ILE A 45 -6.14 -13.93 1.83
C ILE A 45 -6.49 -14.92 0.72
N CYS A 46 -5.52 -15.75 0.32
CA CYS A 46 -5.71 -16.73 -0.75
C CYS A 46 -6.81 -17.77 -0.44
N ALA A 47 -7.04 -18.05 0.85
CA ALA A 47 -8.09 -18.97 1.30
C ALA A 47 -9.51 -18.35 1.33
N ARG A 48 -9.66 -17.03 1.13
CA ARG A 48 -10.98 -16.38 1.21
C ARG A 48 -11.79 -16.64 -0.06
N PRO A 49 -13.10 -16.94 0.05
CA PRO A 49 -13.98 -17.08 -1.12
C PRO A 49 -13.98 -15.84 -2.02
N ALA A 50 -13.89 -14.64 -1.43
CA ALA A 50 -13.81 -13.37 -2.15
C ALA A 50 -12.55 -13.24 -3.05
N TYR A 51 -11.51 -14.05 -2.83
CA TYR A 51 -10.31 -14.05 -3.67
C TYR A 51 -10.44 -14.98 -4.89
N ALA A 52 -11.36 -15.94 -4.88
CA ALA A 52 -11.51 -16.93 -5.96
C ALA A 52 -11.63 -16.31 -7.38
N PRO A 53 -12.38 -15.21 -7.60
CA PRO A 53 -12.47 -14.57 -8.92
C PRO A 53 -11.13 -13.99 -9.43
N PHE A 54 -10.20 -13.69 -8.51
CA PHE A 54 -8.91 -13.07 -8.80
C PHE A 54 -7.78 -14.09 -8.92
N ALA A 55 -7.93 -15.28 -8.31
CA ALA A 55 -6.90 -16.32 -8.28
C ALA A 55 -6.48 -16.85 -9.66
N GLN A 56 -7.37 -16.76 -10.65
CA GLN A 56 -7.09 -17.20 -12.03
C GLN A 56 -6.23 -16.20 -12.82
N LYS A 57 -6.06 -14.97 -12.32
CA LYS A 57 -5.29 -13.91 -12.98
C LYS A 57 -3.99 -13.67 -12.24
N VAL A 58 -2.90 -13.59 -13.00
CA VAL A 58 -1.59 -13.16 -12.48
C VAL A 58 -1.48 -11.66 -12.66
N TYR A 59 -1.37 -10.94 -11.56
CA TYR A 59 -1.12 -9.50 -11.54
C TYR A 59 0.36 -9.27 -11.23
N HIS A 60 1.02 -8.47 -12.08
CA HIS A 60 2.37 -8.01 -11.84
C HIS A 60 2.34 -6.64 -11.17
N PRO A 61 3.11 -6.42 -10.09
CA PRO A 61 3.11 -5.13 -9.39
C PRO A 61 3.59 -4.03 -10.32
N GLU A 62 2.82 -2.95 -10.39
CA GLU A 62 3.25 -1.74 -11.08
C GLU A 62 4.12 -0.89 -10.14
N PRO A 63 5.30 -0.41 -10.57
CA PRO A 63 6.12 0.44 -9.72
C PRO A 63 5.40 1.74 -9.39
N LEU A 64 4.86 1.84 -8.16
CA LEU A 64 4.12 3.00 -7.69
C LEU A 64 4.92 4.30 -7.81
N ILE A 65 6.25 4.22 -7.74
CA ILE A 65 7.16 5.36 -7.91
C ILE A 65 6.92 6.12 -9.22
N ARG A 66 6.46 5.45 -10.28
CA ARG A 66 6.12 6.10 -11.57
C ARG A 66 4.91 7.03 -11.46
N GLN A 67 4.00 6.74 -10.54
CA GLN A 67 2.80 7.54 -10.29
C GLN A 67 3.06 8.71 -9.33
N ILE A 68 4.14 8.65 -8.54
CA ILE A 68 4.50 9.63 -7.51
C ILE A 68 6.00 9.98 -7.59
N PRO A 69 6.47 10.57 -8.71
CA PRO A 69 7.89 10.85 -8.92
C PRO A 69 8.47 11.89 -7.95
N ARG A 70 7.61 12.62 -7.24
CA ARG A 70 7.98 13.62 -6.22
C ARG A 70 8.31 12.99 -4.85
N LEU A 71 7.97 11.72 -4.64
CA LEU A 71 8.30 11.03 -3.39
C LEU A 71 9.74 10.49 -3.48
N ASP A 72 10.55 10.81 -2.47
CA ASP A 72 11.90 10.28 -2.37
C ASP A 72 11.91 8.79 -2.01
N SER A 73 13.09 8.17 -2.02
CA SER A 73 13.24 6.75 -1.74
C SER A 73 12.77 6.38 -0.32
N ASN A 74 13.00 7.25 0.69
CA ASN A 74 12.55 6.99 2.05
C ASN A 74 11.01 7.02 2.15
N GLY A 75 10.37 8.00 1.50
CA GLY A 75 8.92 8.08 1.47
C GLY A 75 8.31 6.90 0.72
N TYR A 76 8.92 6.48 -0.38
CA TYR A 76 8.49 5.31 -1.13
C TYR A 76 8.60 4.02 -0.31
N GLU A 77 9.72 3.83 0.40
CA GLU A 77 9.89 2.70 1.30
C GLU A 77 8.82 2.69 2.40
N LEU A 78 8.56 3.85 3.04
CA LEU A 78 7.52 3.95 4.07
C LEU A 78 6.13 3.65 3.51
N LEU A 79 5.82 4.16 2.32
CA LEU A 79 4.57 3.88 1.62
C LEU A 79 4.36 2.37 1.43
N LEU A 80 5.38 1.67 0.93
CA LEU A 80 5.32 0.21 0.76
C LEU A 80 5.15 -0.51 2.10
N LYS A 81 5.78 -0.05 3.18
CA LYS A 81 5.58 -0.61 4.53
C LYS A 81 4.16 -0.43 5.07
N PHE A 82 3.42 0.60 4.64
CA PHE A 82 1.99 0.73 4.96
C PHE A 82 1.10 -0.18 4.10
N LEU A 83 1.45 -0.35 2.82
CA LEU A 83 0.67 -1.07 1.82
C LEU A 83 0.99 -2.58 1.80
N GLN A 84 0.97 -3.21 2.97
CA GLN A 84 1.07 -4.66 3.09
C GLN A 84 -0.34 -5.29 3.12
N TYR A 85 -0.48 -6.41 2.43
CA TYR A 85 -1.73 -7.18 2.37
C TYR A 85 -2.23 -7.55 3.77
N GLU A 86 -1.40 -8.25 4.53
CA GLU A 86 -1.72 -8.67 5.89
C GLU A 86 -1.48 -7.54 6.89
N GLY A 87 -2.43 -7.37 7.82
CA GLY A 87 -2.36 -6.28 8.80
C GLY A 87 -1.13 -6.35 9.71
N ARG A 88 -0.70 -7.58 10.04
CA ARG A 88 0.46 -7.85 10.90
C ARG A 88 1.81 -7.47 10.28
N ASP A 89 1.87 -7.40 8.94
CA ASP A 89 3.11 -7.08 8.23
C ASP A 89 3.27 -5.56 8.02
N ARG A 90 2.24 -4.78 8.34
CA ARG A 90 2.27 -3.32 8.21
C ARG A 90 3.06 -2.71 9.35
N ILE A 91 3.92 -1.75 9.03
CA ILE A 91 4.59 -0.91 10.04
C ILE A 91 3.57 -0.23 10.96
N SER A 92 3.85 -0.23 12.26
CA SER A 92 3.00 0.47 13.24
C SER A 92 3.13 2.00 13.11
N ALA A 93 2.19 2.74 13.70
CA ALA A 93 2.28 4.19 13.75
C ALA A 93 3.54 4.67 14.51
N GLN A 94 3.87 4.01 15.62
CA GLN A 94 5.04 4.32 16.43
C GLN A 94 6.34 4.13 15.64
N GLU A 95 6.51 2.98 14.97
CA GLU A 95 7.70 2.73 14.15
C GLU A 95 7.78 3.67 12.95
N ALA A 96 6.64 3.98 12.32
CA ALA A 96 6.59 4.90 11.19
C ALA A 96 7.09 6.31 11.56
N MET A 97 6.75 6.81 12.76
CA MET A 97 7.25 8.10 13.26
C MET A 97 8.79 8.13 13.42
N HIS A 98 9.42 6.96 13.55
CA HIS A 98 10.88 6.83 13.58
C HIS A 98 11.49 6.47 12.22
N HIS A 99 10.69 6.43 11.15
CA HIS A 99 11.17 6.20 9.80
C HIS A 99 11.97 7.41 9.30
N ASN A 100 13.01 7.17 8.48
CA ASN A 100 13.87 8.24 7.94
C ASN A 100 13.07 9.32 7.20
N PHE A 101 11.98 8.94 6.54
CA PHE A 101 11.07 9.87 5.87
C PHE A 101 10.41 10.90 6.81
N LEU A 102 10.03 10.50 8.03
CA LEU A 102 9.36 11.39 8.98
C LEU A 102 10.34 12.02 9.99
N LYS A 103 11.54 11.44 10.16
CA LYS A 103 12.62 11.99 10.99
C LYS A 103 13.18 13.31 10.46
N THR A 104 13.03 13.61 9.17
CA THR A 104 13.46 14.88 8.57
C THR A 104 12.50 16.03 8.84
N LEU A 105 11.33 15.76 9.45
CA LEU A 105 10.43 16.82 9.88
C LEU A 105 11.09 17.63 11.00
N PRO A 106 11.03 18.97 10.95
CA PRO A 106 11.56 19.80 12.02
C PRO A 106 10.94 19.37 13.37
N PRO A 107 11.73 19.38 14.46
CA PRO A 107 11.21 19.05 15.78
C PRO A 107 10.01 19.94 16.10
N LYS A 108 9.02 19.37 16.80
CA LYS A 108 7.74 20.01 17.16
C LYS A 108 7.88 21.51 17.36
N VAL A 109 7.12 22.29 16.59
CA VAL A 109 6.75 23.65 17.00
C VAL A 109 5.94 23.47 18.28
N GLY A 110 6.57 23.75 19.41
CA GLY A 110 5.94 23.77 20.73
C GLY A 110 5.03 24.96 20.90
#